data_AF-G7GTV2-F1
#
_entry.id   AF-G7GTV2-F1
#
_cell.length_a   1.000
_cell.length_b   1.000
_cell.length_c   1.000
_cell.angle_alpha   90.00
_cell.angle_beta   90.00
_cell.angle_gamma   90.00
#
_symmetry.space_group_name_H-M   'P 1'
#
loop_
_entity.id
_entity.type
_entity.pdbx_description
1 polymer ?
#
loop_
_entity_poly.entity_id
_entity_poly.type
_entity_poly.pdbx_seq_one_letter_code
_entity_poly.pdbx_strand_id
1 'polypeptide(L)'
;MSHAQPDVAAPAAAPGPIPAASGERAQRFARDLDALTVADPAAKRSQLWIRLGITAMVVGVALPIIAYFLSHNTSDPLVQRDAIILALTGIAVAIVGSVVFLRFSLTNFLRFWLARQAFDMGVLSERLGGRGRDVEQTTDLPVR
;
A
#
# COMPACT_ATOMS: atom_id res chain seq x y z
N MET A 1 -78.47 -18.38 -6.30
CA MET A 1 -77.24 -18.43 -5.48
C MET A 1 -76.10 -18.72 -6.44
N SER A 2 -75.34 -17.67 -6.74
CA SER A 2 -74.34 -17.63 -7.83
C SER A 2 -73.12 -18.45 -7.41
N HIS A 3 -72.79 -19.48 -8.20
CA HIS A 3 -71.52 -20.19 -8.10
C HIS A 3 -70.38 -19.25 -8.52
N ALA A 4 -69.40 -19.06 -7.64
CA ALA A 4 -68.20 -18.28 -7.92
C ALA A 4 -67.28 -19.03 -8.90
N GLN A 5 -66.87 -18.32 -9.94
CA GLN A 5 -65.94 -18.70 -11.01
C GLN A 5 -64.54 -19.04 -10.44
N PRO A 6 -63.84 -20.08 -10.92
CA PRO A 6 -62.44 -20.33 -10.56
C PRO A 6 -61.51 -19.33 -11.24
N ASP A 7 -60.67 -18.65 -10.44
CA ASP A 7 -59.61 -17.77 -10.95
C ASP A 7 -58.54 -18.62 -11.66
N VAL A 8 -58.34 -18.30 -12.94
CA VAL A 8 -57.43 -18.98 -13.85
C VAL A 8 -56.00 -18.56 -13.53
N ALA A 9 -55.12 -19.55 -13.40
CA ALA A 9 -53.70 -19.41 -13.18
C ALA A 9 -53.06 -18.34 -14.09
N ALA A 10 -52.53 -17.27 -13.48
CA ALA A 10 -51.50 -16.46 -14.10
C ALA A 10 -50.22 -17.32 -14.22
N PRO A 11 -49.58 -17.39 -15.39
CA PRO A 11 -48.31 -18.10 -15.51
C PRO A 11 -47.27 -17.39 -14.64
N ALA A 12 -46.71 -18.13 -13.68
CA ALA A 12 -45.51 -17.75 -12.98
C ALA A 12 -44.44 -17.42 -14.02
N ALA A 13 -44.15 -16.12 -14.19
CA ALA A 13 -43.05 -15.65 -15.00
C ALA A 13 -41.78 -16.34 -14.46
N ALA A 14 -41.25 -17.26 -15.26
CA ALA A 14 -39.99 -17.94 -14.98
C ALA A 14 -38.93 -16.87 -14.64
N PRO A 15 -38.11 -17.07 -13.59
CA PRO A 15 -36.94 -16.23 -13.41
C PRO A 15 -36.10 -16.35 -14.69
N GLY A 16 -36.08 -15.28 -15.48
CA GLY A 16 -35.27 -15.23 -16.68
C GLY A 16 -33.82 -15.54 -16.34
N PRO A 17 -33.06 -16.16 -17.24
CA PRO A 17 -31.64 -16.43 -17.02
C PRO A 17 -30.94 -15.20 -16.46
N ILE A 18 -30.10 -15.39 -15.44
CA ILE A 18 -29.19 -14.36 -14.91
C ILE A 18 -27.78 -14.46 -15.55
N PRO A 19 -27.56 -14.32 -16.87
CA PRO A 19 -26.21 -14.20 -17.43
C PRO A 19 -25.93 -12.75 -17.87
N ALA A 20 -25.50 -11.89 -16.92
CA ALA A 20 -24.83 -10.60 -17.23
C ALA A 20 -24.19 -9.92 -15.99
N ALA A 21 -24.72 -10.17 -14.79
CA ALA A 21 -24.38 -9.40 -13.58
C ALA A 21 -22.94 -9.57 -13.07
N SER A 22 -22.22 -10.62 -13.46
CA SER A 22 -20.81 -10.84 -13.09
C SER A 22 -19.85 -9.98 -13.91
N GLY A 23 -20.06 -9.89 -15.24
CA GLY A 23 -19.24 -9.08 -16.14
C GLY A 23 -19.36 -7.58 -15.90
N GLU A 24 -20.58 -7.09 -15.64
CA GLU A 24 -20.82 -5.68 -15.30
C GLU A 24 -20.17 -5.29 -13.97
N ARG A 25 -20.23 -6.15 -12.94
CA ARG A 25 -19.56 -5.89 -11.66
C ARG A 25 -18.05 -5.88 -11.82
N ALA A 26 -17.48 -6.86 -12.51
CA ALA A 26 -16.04 -6.92 -12.77
C ALA A 26 -15.52 -5.69 -13.52
N GLN A 27 -16.25 -5.23 -14.54
CA GLN A 27 -15.89 -4.01 -15.28
C GLN A 27 -16.02 -2.74 -14.44
N ARG A 28 -16.98 -2.69 -13.51
CA ARG A 28 -17.15 -1.57 -12.57
C ARG A 28 -16.02 -1.53 -11.55
N PHE A 29 -15.66 -2.67 -10.96
CA PHE A 29 -14.48 -2.80 -10.10
C PHE A 29 -13.17 -2.45 -10.82
N ALA A 30 -13.00 -2.87 -12.08
CA ALA A 30 -11.82 -2.52 -12.87
C ALA A 30 -11.73 -1.00 -13.11
N ARG A 31 -12.87 -0.35 -13.38
CA ARG A 31 -12.95 1.10 -13.55
C ARG A 31 -12.69 1.87 -12.25
N ASP A 32 -13.20 1.36 -11.13
CA ASP A 32 -12.96 1.93 -9.81
C ASP A 32 -11.49 1.76 -9.37
N LEU A 33 -10.87 0.63 -9.72
CA LEU A 33 -9.44 0.38 -9.52
C LEU A 33 -8.55 1.26 -10.40
N ASP A 34 -8.96 1.50 -11.65
CA ASP A 34 -8.25 2.40 -12.57
C ASP A 34 -8.35 3.85 -12.09
N ALA A 35 -9.52 4.26 -11.59
CA ALA A 35 -9.72 5.54 -10.94
C ALA A 35 -8.88 5.71 -9.65
N LEU A 36 -8.68 4.63 -8.89
CA LEU A 36 -7.77 4.61 -7.73
C LEU A 36 -6.28 4.52 -8.12
N THR A 37 -5.97 4.05 -9.33
CA THR A 37 -4.61 3.87 -9.86
C THR A 37 -4.05 5.16 -10.47
N VAL A 38 -4.90 6.17 -10.77
CA VAL A 38 -4.47 7.50 -11.20
C VAL A 38 -3.39 8.02 -10.25
N ALA A 39 -2.17 8.15 -10.80
CA ALA A 39 -0.91 8.27 -10.09
C ALA A 39 -0.98 9.10 -8.80
N ASP A 40 -0.85 8.42 -7.66
CA ASP A 40 -0.91 9.03 -6.33
C ASP A 40 0.16 10.13 -6.18
N PRO A 41 -0.22 11.42 -6.14
CA PRO A 41 0.72 12.52 -5.93
C PRO A 41 1.46 12.40 -4.60
N ALA A 42 0.89 11.69 -3.63
CA ALA A 42 1.54 11.43 -2.34
C ALA A 42 2.76 10.50 -2.47
N ALA A 43 2.80 9.62 -3.47
CA ALA A 43 3.98 8.79 -3.74
C ALA A 43 5.19 9.64 -4.15
N LYS A 44 4.98 10.68 -4.98
CA LYS A 44 6.06 11.62 -5.36
C LYS A 44 6.52 12.44 -4.16
N ARG A 45 5.60 12.89 -3.30
CA ARG A 45 5.94 13.61 -2.06
C ARG A 45 6.77 12.75 -1.12
N SER A 46 6.41 11.47 -0.95
CA SER A 46 7.18 10.51 -0.14
C SER A 46 8.64 10.40 -0.61
N GLN A 47 8.87 10.33 -1.92
CA GLN A 47 10.22 10.23 -2.47
C GLN A 47 11.06 11.51 -2.26
N LEU A 48 10.42 12.68 -2.25
CA LEU A 48 11.09 13.94 -1.87
C LEU A 48 11.53 13.92 -0.41
N TRP A 49 10.69 13.43 0.50
CA TRP A 49 11.03 13.32 1.93
C TRP A 49 12.17 12.33 2.19
N ILE A 50 12.23 11.23 1.44
CA ILE A 50 13.36 10.28 1.51
C ILE A 50 14.66 10.98 1.09
N ARG A 51 14.65 11.69 -0.05
CA ARG A 51 15.82 12.45 -0.52
C ARG A 51 16.24 13.50 0.50
N LEU A 52 15.28 14.24 1.05
CA LEU A 52 15.54 15.25 2.08
C LEU A 52 16.18 14.61 3.32
N GLY A 53 15.66 13.47 3.79
CA GLY A 53 16.23 12.73 4.93
C GLY A 53 17.67 12.27 4.68
N ILE A 54 17.96 11.72 3.49
CA ILE A 54 19.31 11.33 3.09
C ILE A 54 20.24 12.54 3.04
N THR A 55 19.82 13.63 2.38
CA THR A 55 20.62 14.86 2.31
C THR A 55 20.90 15.42 3.70
N ALA A 56 19.90 15.44 4.58
CA ALA A 56 20.06 15.87 5.96
C ALA A 56 21.04 14.97 6.74
N MET A 57 21.02 13.65 6.54
CA MET A 57 22.02 12.76 7.13
C MET A 57 23.43 13.06 6.65
N VAL A 58 23.63 13.20 5.34
CA VAL A 58 24.95 13.47 4.76
C VAL A 58 25.49 14.81 5.27
N VAL A 59 24.67 15.85 5.25
CA VAL A 59 25.03 17.18 5.77
C VAL A 59 25.32 17.11 7.27
N GLY A 60 24.47 16.43 8.04
CA GLY A 60 24.61 16.25 9.48
C GLY A 60 25.90 15.53 9.87
N VAL A 61 26.37 14.56 9.08
CA VAL A 61 27.65 13.87 9.32
C VAL A 61 28.85 14.70 8.85
N ALA A 62 28.71 15.49 7.78
CA ALA A 62 29.78 16.36 7.30
C ALA A 62 30.12 17.49 8.29
N LEU A 63 29.11 18.04 8.97
CA LEU A 63 29.25 19.14 9.93
C LEU A 63 30.25 18.85 11.07
N PRO A 64 30.18 17.71 11.81
CA PRO A 64 31.18 17.33 12.81
C PRO A 64 32.59 17.18 12.26
N ILE A 65 32.74 16.70 11.02
CA ILE A 65 34.04 16.55 10.37
C ILE A 65 34.65 17.93 10.12
N ILE A 66 33.87 18.86 9.58
CA ILE A 66 34.30 20.26 9.36
C ILE A 66 34.63 20.92 10.71
N ALA A 67 33.78 20.72 11.72
CA ALA A 67 33.99 21.26 13.06
C ALA A 67 35.28 20.74 13.70
N TYR A 68 35.63 19.48 13.48
CA TYR A 68 36.91 18.92 13.94
C TYR A 68 38.10 19.68 13.35
N PHE A 69 38.13 19.89 12.03
CA PHE A 69 39.21 20.65 11.40
C PHE A 69 39.26 22.11 11.89
N LEU A 70 38.11 22.74 12.11
CA LEU A 70 38.03 24.11 12.63
C LEU A 70 38.60 24.21 14.06
N SER A 71 38.22 23.27 14.92
CA SER A 71 38.68 23.16 16.31
C SER A 71 40.17 22.84 16.41
N HIS A 72 40.67 21.97 15.52
CA HIS A 72 42.06 21.52 15.54
C HIS A 72 43.04 22.59 15.08
N ASN A 73 42.60 23.54 14.25
CA ASN A 73 43.46 24.58 13.69
C ASN A 73 43.60 25.83 14.60
N THR A 74 43.05 25.78 15.81
CA THR A 74 43.04 26.92 16.73
C THR A 74 43.28 26.50 18.18
N SER A 75 43.89 27.39 18.96
CA SER A 75 44.00 27.27 20.42
C SER A 75 43.07 28.23 21.16
N ASP A 76 42.29 29.04 20.43
CA ASP A 76 41.31 29.94 21.03
C ASP A 76 40.11 29.13 21.58
N PRO A 77 39.85 29.18 22.90
CA PRO A 77 38.76 28.44 23.53
C PRO A 77 37.37 28.88 23.04
N LEU A 78 37.20 30.11 22.53
CA LEU A 78 35.91 30.57 22.02
C LEU A 78 35.56 29.85 20.71
N VAL A 79 36.50 29.82 19.76
CA VAL A 79 36.33 29.14 18.47
C VAL A 79 36.15 27.63 18.66
N GLN A 80 36.87 27.04 19.63
CA GLN A 80 36.70 25.63 19.98
C GLN A 80 35.28 25.31 20.48
N ARG A 81 34.68 26.17 21.32
CA ARG A 81 33.31 25.98 21.81
C ARG A 81 32.29 26.11 20.68
N ASP A 82 32.44 27.09 19.81
CA ASP A 82 31.56 27.24 18.65
C ASP A 82 31.64 26.03 17.71
N ALA A 83 32.84 25.48 17.50
CA ALA A 83 33.03 24.25 16.74
C ALA A 83 32.32 23.06 17.41
N ILE A 84 32.36 22.93 18.74
CA ILE A 84 31.61 21.88 19.46
C ILE A 84 30.10 22.03 19.26
N ILE A 85 29.56 23.26 19.37
CA ILE A 85 28.13 23.52 19.13
C ILE A 85 27.75 23.10 17.71
N LEU A 86 28.56 23.49 16.71
CA LEU A 86 28.35 23.12 15.32
C LEU A 86 28.34 21.59 15.12
N ALA A 87 29.27 20.88 15.75
CA ALA A 87 29.32 19.42 15.71
C ALA A 87 28.06 18.78 16.31
N LEU A 88 27.62 19.24 17.48
CA LEU A 88 26.42 18.73 18.14
C LEU A 88 25.15 19.01 17.33
N THR A 89 25.03 20.20 16.72
CA THR A 89 23.95 20.52 15.80
C THR A 89 23.96 19.59 14.59
N GLY A 90 25.14 19.34 14.01
CA GLY A 90 25.28 18.37 12.90
C GLY A 90 24.81 16.96 13.28
N ILE A 91 25.21 16.46 14.45
CA ILE A 91 24.75 15.16 14.96
C ILE A 91 23.23 15.14 15.13
N ALA A 92 22.64 16.18 15.72
CA ALA A 92 21.19 16.27 15.89
C ALA A 92 20.47 16.25 14.53
N VAL A 93 20.97 17.00 13.55
CA VAL A 93 20.44 17.00 12.17
C VAL A 93 20.56 15.62 11.53
N ALA A 94 21.67 14.91 11.73
CA ALA A 94 21.85 13.54 11.23
C ALA A 94 20.83 12.58 11.84
N ILE A 95 20.57 12.66 13.16
CA ILE A 95 19.56 11.84 13.84
C ILE A 95 18.17 12.13 13.28
N VAL A 96 17.79 13.41 13.15
CA VAL A 96 16.48 13.79 12.59
C VAL A 96 16.35 13.30 11.15
N GLY A 97 17.38 13.48 10.33
CA GLY A 97 17.44 12.96 8.96
C GLY A 97 17.26 11.43 8.92
N SER A 98 17.87 10.71 9.86
CA SER A 98 17.75 9.25 10.00
C SER A 98 16.31 8.84 10.28
N VAL A 99 15.65 9.51 11.23
CA VAL A 99 14.26 9.21 11.60
C VAL A 99 13.31 9.49 10.45
N VAL A 100 13.50 10.61 9.76
CA VAL A 100 12.71 10.96 8.56
C VAL A 100 12.90 9.89 7.49
N PHE A 101 14.15 9.57 7.13
CA PHE A 101 14.46 8.54 6.15
C PHE A 101 13.82 7.21 6.51
N LEU A 102 14.00 6.75 7.76
CA LEU A 102 13.50 5.46 8.23
C LEU A 102 11.97 5.39 8.18
N ARG A 103 11.29 6.45 8.63
CA ARG A 103 9.82 6.55 8.59
C ARG A 103 9.30 6.35 7.17
N PHE A 104 9.81 7.11 6.20
CA PHE A 104 9.32 7.05 4.82
C PHE A 104 9.76 5.78 4.09
N SER A 105 10.97 5.27 4.38
CA SER A 105 11.45 3.99 3.85
C SER A 105 10.56 2.83 4.29
N LEU A 106 10.28 2.75 5.60
CA LEU A 106 9.47 1.68 6.16
C LEU A 106 8.03 1.72 5.65
N THR A 107 7.42 2.90 5.55
CA THR A 107 6.09 3.03 4.94
C THR A 107 6.06 2.52 3.50
N ASN A 108 7.05 2.88 2.68
CA ASN A 108 7.08 2.45 1.29
C ASN A 108 7.33 0.94 1.15
N PHE A 109 8.23 0.39 1.98
CA PHE A 109 8.51 -1.05 2.03
C PHE A 109 7.28 -1.84 2.49
N LEU A 110 6.65 -1.45 3.59
CA LEU A 110 5.45 -2.11 4.10
C LEU A 110 4.30 -2.04 3.10
N ARG A 111 4.12 -0.92 2.40
CA ARG A 111 3.08 -0.79 1.36
C ARG A 111 3.32 -1.79 0.24
N PHE A 112 4.55 -1.88 -0.25
CA PHE A 112 4.92 -2.87 -1.27
C PHE A 112 4.71 -4.30 -0.76
N TRP A 113 5.17 -4.59 0.46
CA TRP A 113 5.09 -5.90 1.06
C TRP A 113 3.63 -6.35 1.26
N LEU A 114 2.77 -5.47 1.76
CA LEU A 114 1.35 -5.74 1.95
C LEU A 114 0.62 -5.91 0.61
N ALA A 115 0.96 -5.13 -0.42
CA ALA A 115 0.39 -5.29 -1.75
C ALA A 115 0.72 -6.68 -2.33
N ARG A 116 1.97 -7.14 -2.13
CA ARG A 116 2.38 -8.48 -2.53
C ARG A 116 1.64 -9.56 -1.76
N GLN A 117 1.54 -9.42 -0.44
CA GLN A 117 0.85 -10.40 0.40
C GLN A 117 -0.64 -10.52 0.05
N ALA A 118 -1.30 -9.39 -0.25
CA ALA A 118 -2.69 -9.38 -0.69
C ALA A 118 -2.87 -10.11 -2.03
N PHE A 119 -1.93 -9.93 -2.97
CA PHE A 119 -1.93 -10.65 -4.24
C PHE A 119 -1.80 -12.16 -4.05
N ASP A 120 -0.86 -12.60 -3.21
CA ASP A 120 -0.62 -14.03 -2.96
C ASP A 120 -1.87 -14.70 -2.34
N MET A 121 -2.59 -13.99 -1.46
CA MET A 121 -3.86 -14.48 -0.88
C MET A 121 -5.00 -14.57 -1.91
N GLY A 122 -5.05 -13.64 -2.88
CA GLY A 122 -6.01 -13.69 -3.99
C GLY A 122 -5.80 -14.90 -4.88
N VAL A 123 -4.55 -15.20 -5.24
CA VAL A 123 -4.22 -16.39 -6.04
C VAL A 123 -4.57 -17.68 -5.29
N LEU A 124 -4.36 -17.72 -3.98
CA LEU A 124 -4.71 -18.89 -3.17
C LEU A 124 -6.22 -19.12 -3.11
N SER A 125 -7.01 -18.05 -2.96
CA SER A 125 -8.48 -18.15 -2.92
C SER A 125 -9.07 -18.62 -4.25
N GLU A 126 -8.53 -18.15 -5.38
CA GLU A 126 -8.92 -18.62 -6.72
C GLU A 126 -8.63 -20.11 -6.92
N ARG A 127 -7.44 -20.57 -6.50
CA ARG A 127 -7.06 -21.99 -6.60
C ARG A 127 -7.93 -22.89 -5.71
N LEU A 128 -8.29 -22.42 -4.52
CA LEU A 128 -9.18 -23.15 -3.62
C LEU A 128 -10.62 -23.16 -4.13
N GLY A 129 -11.12 -22.04 -4.65
CA GLY A 129 -12.45 -21.94 -5.25
C GLY A 129 -12.60 -22.79 -6.52
N GLY A 130 -11.55 -22.91 -7.33
CA GLY A 130 -11.51 -23.85 -8.46
C GLY A 130 -11.62 -25.30 -8.02
N ARG A 131 -10.78 -25.71 -7.06
CA ARG A 131 -10.79 -27.08 -6.51
C ARG A 131 -12.13 -27.47 -5.89
N GLY A 132 -12.80 -26.55 -5.19
CA GLY A 132 -14.12 -26.81 -4.61
C GLY A 132 -15.19 -27.16 -5.65
N ARG A 133 -15.19 -26.44 -6.79
CA ARG A 133 -16.13 -26.73 -7.90
C ARG A 133 -15.89 -28.09 -8.53
N ASP A 134 -14.63 -28.50 -8.64
CA ASP A 134 -14.27 -29.80 -9.22
C ASP A 134 -14.73 -30.97 -8.33
N VAL A 135 -14.68 -30.80 -7.00
CA VAL A 135 -15.13 -31.81 -6.02
C VAL A 135 -16.65 -31.97 -6.02
N GLU A 136 -17.40 -30.87 -6.09
CA GLU A 136 -18.87 -30.92 -6.17
C GLU A 136 -19.32 -31.64 -7.45
N GLN A 137 -18.66 -31.36 -8.57
CA GLN A 137 -18.91 -32.04 -9.84
C GLN A 137 -18.61 -33.55 -9.79
N THR A 138 -17.62 -34.00 -9.00
CA THR A 138 -17.35 -35.44 -8.80
C THR A 138 -18.37 -36.14 -7.89
N THR A 139 -19.05 -35.39 -7.01
CA THR A 139 -20.06 -35.94 -6.09
C THR A 139 -21.43 -36.06 -6.77
N ASP A 140 -21.71 -35.23 -7.78
CA ASP A 140 -22.92 -35.26 -8.60
C ASP A 140 -22.92 -36.33 -9.72
N LEU A 141 -21.90 -37.20 -9.77
CA LEU A 141 -21.91 -38.31 -10.73
C LEU A 141 -22.98 -39.34 -10.31
N PRO A 142 -23.98 -39.65 -11.16
CA PRO A 142 -24.96 -40.67 -10.84
C PRO A 142 -24.26 -42.01 -10.73
N VAL A 143 -24.27 -42.58 -9.52
CA VAL A 143 -23.83 -43.94 -9.24
C VAL A 143 -24.65 -44.88 -10.13
N ARG A 144 -24.02 -45.41 -11.19
CA ARG A 144 -24.57 -46.48 -12.03
C ARG A 144 -24.31 -47.84 -11.40
#